data_AF-A0A016VMY2-F1
#
_entry.id   AF-A0A016VMY2-F1
#
_cell.length_a   1.000
_cell.length_b   1.000
_cell.length_c   1.000
_cell.angle_alpha   90.00
_cell.angle_beta   90.00
_cell.angle_gamma   90.00
#
_symmetry.space_group_name_H-M   'P 1'
#
loop_
_entity.id
_entity.type
_entity.pdbx_description
1 polymer ?
#
loop_
_entity_poly.entity_id
_entity_poly.type
_entity_poly.pdbx_seq_one_letter_code
_entity_poly.pdbx_strand_id
1 'polypeptide(L)'
;MLQIRKLLLTQVCFESPEKVIFGRGERFNKDAVSTWFNVFHFLKFVPDPRVSVTPRVFNVVHHPLKAHKKKKLVRMFQENWIGLMMCTIPPKVLSVMIPYITENVLDSLDEPHRTADFFFRVFLYDFHTTFVENFTSTAFQAFDKGDMFAILSLGAIFKLIVTHNFEYPNFYDHVYSLTKPSVLYLDQKEKFISLLDKFLSSTHIPNYVVAGFAKRLSRMLLLAPVDAQEPVLGLIRNLLTRHPNVSCLIHRDVPGTLPSDPYDESEPSLSKCNALNSSLWEIKSLQKHWHQNVAKRASFVDKKLQQMESFVRFRCQDEIFSNMMAKSFGSGEGSMEDKYARAQDGSDDEEVPPKKMQKRGKFARKHEEHKEHAIPINFTAPTGLLFPENSFNLMYEKFWCA
;
A
#
# COMPACT_ATOMS: atom_id res chain seq x y z
N MET A 1 -0.09 -9.06 41.94
CA MET A 1 0.14 -8.77 40.51
C MET A 1 0.15 -10.02 39.62
N LEU A 2 0.94 -11.08 39.88
CA LEU A 2 0.92 -12.32 39.08
C LEU A 2 -0.24 -13.31 39.41
N GLN A 3 -0.82 -13.26 40.61
CA GLN A 3 -2.02 -14.04 40.97
C GLN A 3 -3.28 -13.53 40.25
N ILE A 4 -3.37 -12.20 40.05
CA ILE A 4 -4.42 -11.57 39.24
C ILE A 4 -4.27 -11.99 37.76
N ARG A 5 -3.03 -12.11 37.26
CA ARG A 5 -2.73 -12.64 35.92
C ARG A 5 -3.16 -14.09 35.72
N LYS A 6 -3.01 -14.95 36.73
CA LYS A 6 -3.47 -16.35 36.64
C LYS A 6 -4.99 -16.48 36.75
N LEU A 7 -5.64 -15.70 37.63
CA LEU A 7 -7.10 -15.68 37.75
C LEU A 7 -7.75 -15.22 36.44
N LEU A 8 -7.22 -14.17 35.79
CA LEU A 8 -7.69 -13.72 34.46
C LEU A 8 -7.42 -14.76 33.35
N LEU A 9 -6.29 -15.46 33.38
CA LEU A 9 -5.96 -16.55 32.44
C LEU A 9 -6.92 -17.74 32.57
N THR A 10 -7.47 -17.98 33.76
CA THR A 10 -8.55 -18.94 33.99
C THR A 10 -9.92 -18.38 33.68
N GLN A 11 -10.30 -17.17 34.12
CA GLN A 11 -11.65 -16.64 33.90
C GLN A 11 -11.93 -16.33 32.42
N VAL A 12 -10.99 -15.70 31.71
CA VAL A 12 -11.21 -15.29 30.31
C VAL A 12 -11.09 -16.47 29.33
N CYS A 13 -10.33 -17.52 29.67
CA CYS A 13 -10.21 -18.73 28.84
C CYS A 13 -11.22 -19.84 29.20
N PHE A 14 -11.80 -19.86 30.41
CA PHE A 14 -12.78 -20.89 30.82
C PHE A 14 -14.23 -20.43 30.69
N GLU A 15 -14.51 -19.14 30.76
CA GLU A 15 -15.82 -18.64 30.38
C GLU A 15 -15.82 -18.50 28.85
N SER A 16 -16.70 -19.24 28.18
CA SER A 16 -16.99 -19.06 26.76
C SER A 16 -17.02 -17.56 26.40
N PRO A 17 -16.56 -17.14 25.22
CA PRO A 17 -16.67 -15.74 24.79
C PRO A 17 -18.08 -15.17 24.99
N GLU A 18 -19.11 -16.02 24.91
CA GLU A 18 -20.50 -15.69 25.24
C GLU A 18 -20.72 -15.15 26.66
N LYS A 19 -20.01 -15.63 27.69
CA LYS A 19 -20.21 -15.19 29.09
C LYS A 19 -19.37 -13.98 29.48
N VAL A 20 -18.17 -13.82 28.93
CA VAL A 20 -17.37 -12.59 29.17
C VAL A 20 -17.94 -11.39 28.40
N ILE A 21 -18.59 -11.64 27.26
CA ILE A 21 -19.18 -10.58 26.43
C ILE A 21 -20.66 -10.33 26.80
N PHE A 22 -21.43 -11.34 27.23
CA PHE A 22 -22.87 -11.21 27.54
C PHE A 22 -23.32 -11.63 28.95
N GLY A 23 -22.42 -11.96 29.88
CA GLY A 23 -22.76 -12.38 31.26
C GLY A 23 -22.79 -11.23 32.28
N ARG A 24 -23.93 -11.11 32.98
CA ARG A 24 -24.21 -10.14 34.07
C ARG A 24 -23.20 -10.27 35.23
N GLY A 25 -22.51 -9.20 35.61
CA GLY A 25 -21.85 -9.15 36.92
C GLY A 25 -20.88 -7.99 37.14
N GLU A 26 -19.91 -7.79 36.24
CA GLU A 26 -18.92 -6.72 36.37
C GLU A 26 -18.77 -6.03 35.03
N ARG A 27 -19.17 -4.76 34.96
CA ARG A 27 -19.01 -3.93 33.75
C ARG A 27 -17.52 -3.69 33.56
N PHE A 28 -16.82 -4.59 32.87
CA PHE A 28 -15.64 -4.18 32.12
C PHE A 28 -16.06 -2.95 31.31
N ASN A 29 -15.33 -1.85 31.44
CA ASN A 29 -15.59 -0.67 30.64
C ASN A 29 -15.21 -1.03 29.20
N LYS A 30 -16.18 -1.58 28.45
CA LYS A 30 -16.03 -2.14 27.09
C LYS A 30 -15.47 -1.11 26.10
N ASP A 31 -15.58 0.16 26.47
CA ASP A 31 -15.23 1.32 25.65
C ASP A 31 -13.77 1.79 25.85
N ALA A 32 -13.07 1.30 26.88
CA ALA A 32 -11.70 1.69 27.13
C ALA A 32 -10.73 0.97 26.18
N VAL A 33 -10.15 1.71 25.23
CA VAL A 33 -9.15 1.23 24.27
C VAL A 33 -7.98 0.51 24.95
N SER A 34 -7.59 0.93 26.16
CA SER A 34 -6.53 0.30 26.96
C SER A 34 -6.85 -1.14 27.37
N THR A 35 -8.13 -1.46 27.64
CA THR A 35 -8.56 -2.81 27.99
C THR A 35 -8.32 -3.76 26.81
N TRP A 36 -8.66 -3.32 25.61
CA TRP A 36 -8.44 -4.10 24.39
C TRP A 36 -6.95 -4.29 24.07
N PHE A 37 -6.12 -3.27 24.29
CA PHE A 37 -4.66 -3.45 24.21
C PHE A 37 -4.15 -4.45 25.23
N ASN A 38 -4.63 -4.41 26.47
CA ASN A 38 -4.23 -5.37 27.50
C ASN A 38 -4.60 -6.82 27.13
N VAL A 39 -5.81 -7.03 26.60
CA VAL A 39 -6.26 -8.33 26.09
C VAL A 39 -5.41 -8.79 24.90
N PHE A 40 -5.16 -7.91 23.93
CA PHE A 40 -4.32 -8.22 22.77
C PHE A 40 -2.88 -8.56 23.17
N HIS A 41 -2.26 -7.75 24.02
CA HIS A 41 -0.91 -8.02 24.52
C HIS A 41 -0.86 -9.33 25.30
N PHE A 42 -1.87 -9.60 26.13
CA PHE A 42 -1.97 -10.86 26.85
C PHE A 42 -2.00 -12.06 25.90
N LEU A 43 -2.84 -12.02 24.87
CA LEU A 43 -2.93 -13.10 23.88
C LEU A 43 -1.65 -13.24 23.06
N LYS A 44 -0.98 -12.13 22.72
CA LYS A 44 0.35 -12.14 22.09
C LYS A 44 1.41 -12.86 22.94
N PHE A 45 1.32 -12.79 24.27
CA PHE A 45 2.26 -13.48 25.17
C PHE A 45 1.97 -14.97 25.36
N VAL A 46 0.81 -15.47 24.93
CA VAL A 46 0.50 -16.90 25.03
C VAL A 46 1.24 -17.63 23.91
N PRO A 47 2.28 -18.44 24.22
CA PRO A 47 2.97 -19.21 23.19
C PRO A 47 2.05 -20.28 22.63
N ASP A 48 2.24 -20.62 21.35
CA ASP A 48 1.53 -21.74 20.71
C ASP A 48 1.76 -23.02 21.53
N PRO A 49 0.70 -23.70 22.01
CA PRO A 49 0.82 -24.97 22.72
C PRO A 49 1.51 -26.10 21.93
N ARG A 50 1.69 -25.95 20.61
CA ARG A 50 2.43 -26.86 19.73
C ARG A 50 3.95 -26.66 19.82
N VAL A 51 4.39 -25.43 20.04
CA VAL A 51 5.81 -25.10 20.20
C VAL A 51 6.22 -25.41 21.63
N SER A 52 7.19 -26.32 21.78
CA SER A 52 7.72 -26.71 23.09
C SER A 52 8.51 -25.56 23.71
N VAL A 53 7.85 -24.67 24.44
CA VAL A 53 8.54 -23.65 25.25
C VAL A 53 8.80 -24.22 26.65
N THR A 54 10.05 -24.52 26.95
CA THR A 54 10.55 -24.83 28.31
C THR A 54 12.01 -24.36 28.46
N PRO A 55 12.49 -23.97 29.67
CA PRO A 55 12.01 -24.42 30.97
C PRO A 55 11.25 -23.39 31.80
N ARG A 56 10.48 -23.95 32.74
CA ARG A 56 9.58 -23.26 33.65
C ARG A 56 10.41 -22.59 34.74
N VAL A 57 10.29 -21.27 34.88
CA VAL A 57 10.96 -20.53 35.95
C VAL A 57 10.32 -20.81 37.32
N PHE A 58 9.07 -21.30 37.36
CA PHE A 58 8.34 -21.55 38.61
C PHE A 58 7.77 -22.98 38.68
N ASN A 59 8.16 -23.71 39.71
CA ASN A 59 7.55 -24.98 40.09
C ASN A 59 6.26 -24.69 40.86
N VAL A 60 5.11 -24.99 40.25
CA VAL A 60 3.80 -24.83 40.87
C VAL A 60 3.23 -26.22 41.17
N VAL A 61 2.95 -26.49 42.44
CA VAL A 61 2.57 -27.82 42.99
C VAL A 61 1.25 -28.34 42.39
N HIS A 62 0.26 -27.47 42.18
CA HIS A 62 -0.99 -27.80 41.49
C HIS A 62 -1.13 -26.96 40.23
N HIS A 63 -0.80 -27.54 39.08
CA HIS A 63 -0.87 -26.85 37.80
C HIS A 63 -2.17 -27.21 37.06
N PRO A 64 -3.15 -26.30 36.90
CA PRO A 64 -4.41 -26.59 36.23
C PRO A 64 -4.22 -27.03 34.77
N LEU A 65 -3.20 -26.51 34.06
CA LEU A 65 -2.90 -26.94 32.69
C LEU A 65 -2.24 -28.34 32.58
N LYS A 66 -1.73 -28.93 33.68
CA LYS A 66 -1.17 -30.30 33.65
C LYS A 66 -2.28 -31.35 33.56
N ALA A 67 -3.51 -30.99 33.93
CA ALA A 67 -4.69 -31.84 33.83
C ALA A 67 -5.29 -31.89 32.41
N HIS A 68 -4.88 -31.02 31.49
CA HIS A 68 -5.45 -30.95 30.15
C HIS A 68 -4.55 -31.54 29.07
N LYS A 69 -5.15 -32.34 28.19
CA LYS A 69 -4.48 -32.90 26.99
C LYS A 69 -4.04 -31.75 26.07
N LYS A 70 -2.86 -31.86 25.44
CA LYS A 70 -2.33 -30.86 24.49
C LYS A 70 -3.35 -30.45 23.41
N LYS A 71 -4.10 -31.42 22.86
CA LYS A 71 -5.18 -31.17 21.89
C LYS A 71 -6.29 -30.23 22.42
N LYS A 72 -6.63 -30.33 23.72
CA LYS A 72 -7.61 -29.43 24.34
C LYS A 72 -7.05 -28.01 24.50
N LEU A 73 -5.76 -27.87 24.82
CA LEU A 73 -5.11 -26.56 24.93
C LEU A 73 -5.01 -25.85 23.58
N VAL A 74 -4.67 -26.57 22.51
CA VAL A 74 -4.67 -26.04 21.14
C VAL A 74 -6.06 -25.55 20.73
N ARG A 75 -7.09 -26.35 21.01
CA ARG A 75 -8.48 -25.95 20.73
C ARG A 75 -8.90 -24.70 21.49
N MET A 76 -8.59 -24.61 22.79
CA MET A 76 -8.88 -23.42 23.60
C MET A 76 -8.12 -22.18 23.09
N PHE A 77 -6.87 -22.34 22.68
CA PHE A 77 -6.10 -21.26 22.07
C PHE A 77 -6.77 -20.73 20.79
N GLN A 78 -7.19 -21.62 19.91
CA GLN A 78 -7.89 -21.27 18.67
C GLN A 78 -9.26 -20.62 18.94
N GLU A 79 -10.05 -21.18 19.85
CA GLU A 79 -11.36 -20.64 20.23
C GLU A 79 -11.25 -19.23 20.84
N ASN A 80 -10.18 -18.94 21.60
CA ASN A 80 -9.92 -17.61 22.14
C ASN A 80 -9.57 -16.58 21.05
N TRP A 81 -8.74 -16.95 20.07
CA TRP A 81 -8.40 -16.05 18.96
C TRP A 81 -9.60 -15.79 18.05
N ILE A 82 -10.37 -16.83 17.73
CA ILE A 82 -11.61 -16.69 16.95
C ILE A 82 -12.65 -15.87 17.72
N GLY A 83 -12.81 -16.12 19.02
CA GLY A 83 -13.69 -15.34 19.89
C GLY A 83 -13.30 -13.87 19.95
N LEU A 84 -12.00 -13.56 20.00
CA LEU A 84 -11.51 -12.18 19.91
C LEU A 84 -11.90 -11.54 18.57
N MET A 85 -11.70 -12.24 17.45
CA MET A 85 -12.03 -11.73 16.11
C MET A 85 -13.53 -11.51 15.90
N MET A 86 -14.39 -12.23 16.63
CA MET A 86 -15.84 -11.99 16.58
C MET A 86 -16.29 -10.75 17.39
N CYS A 87 -15.40 -10.13 18.17
CA CYS A 87 -15.71 -8.95 18.98
C CYS A 87 -15.64 -7.65 18.17
N THR A 88 -16.40 -6.64 18.60
CA THR A 88 -16.28 -5.26 18.12
C THR A 88 -15.07 -4.58 18.76
N ILE A 89 -13.95 -4.54 18.03
CA ILE A 89 -12.66 -4.01 18.55
C ILE A 89 -12.46 -2.55 18.11
N PRO A 90 -11.89 -1.68 18.96
CA PRO A 90 -11.55 -0.31 18.58
C PRO A 90 -10.54 -0.23 17.42
N PRO A 91 -10.65 0.75 16.50
CA PRO A 91 -9.85 0.83 15.27
C PRO A 91 -8.33 0.95 15.54
N LYS A 92 -7.93 1.62 16.62
CA LYS A 92 -6.51 1.73 17.00
C LYS A 92 -5.87 0.37 17.27
N VAL A 93 -6.59 -0.52 17.97
CA VAL A 93 -6.10 -1.87 18.28
C VAL A 93 -6.11 -2.73 17.01
N LEU A 94 -7.14 -2.57 16.18
CA LEU A 94 -7.30 -3.29 14.93
C LEU A 94 -6.11 -3.11 13.96
N SER A 95 -5.58 -1.88 13.88
CA SER A 95 -4.45 -1.54 12.99
C SER A 95 -3.16 -2.33 13.29
N VAL A 96 -2.93 -2.66 14.56
CA VAL A 96 -1.78 -3.44 15.02
C VAL A 96 -2.10 -4.94 15.04
N MET A 97 -3.35 -5.27 15.35
CA MET A 97 -3.80 -6.65 15.49
C MET A 97 -3.84 -7.39 14.15
N ILE A 98 -4.36 -6.77 13.08
CA ILE A 98 -4.51 -7.44 11.78
C ILE A 98 -3.16 -7.94 11.23
N PRO A 99 -2.10 -7.11 11.12
CA PRO A 99 -0.78 -7.59 10.67
C PRO A 99 -0.27 -8.77 11.50
N TYR A 100 -0.42 -8.69 12.83
CA TYR A 100 0.05 -9.75 13.72
C TYR A 100 -0.71 -11.06 13.51
N ILE A 101 -2.03 -11.00 13.33
CA ILE A 101 -2.84 -12.18 13.06
C ILE A 101 -2.44 -12.80 11.72
N THR A 102 -2.27 -11.98 10.69
CA THR A 102 -1.89 -12.43 9.35
C THR A 102 -0.55 -13.17 9.35
N GLU A 103 0.45 -12.64 10.04
CA GLU A 103 1.81 -13.21 10.04
C GLU A 103 1.93 -14.42 10.97
N ASN A 104 1.40 -14.35 12.19
CA ASN A 104 1.73 -15.32 13.25
C ASN A 104 0.59 -16.27 13.61
N VAL A 105 -0.67 -15.81 13.50
CA VAL A 105 -1.82 -16.58 14.01
C VAL A 105 -2.40 -17.46 12.91
N LEU A 106 -2.54 -16.97 11.68
CA LEU A 106 -3.18 -17.71 10.58
C LEU A 106 -2.57 -19.10 10.34
N ASP A 107 -1.24 -19.24 10.42
CA ASP A 107 -0.56 -20.53 10.20
C ASP A 107 -0.73 -21.52 11.37
N SER A 108 -1.10 -21.02 12.56
CA SER A 108 -1.31 -21.84 13.77
C SER A 108 -2.74 -22.39 13.90
N LEU A 109 -3.69 -21.88 13.11
CA LEU A 109 -5.09 -22.27 13.17
C LEU A 109 -5.36 -23.54 12.34
N ASP A 110 -6.12 -24.49 12.91
CA ASP A 110 -6.56 -25.69 12.18
C ASP A 110 -7.68 -25.39 11.17
N GLU A 111 -8.56 -24.44 11.51
CA GLU A 111 -9.69 -24.00 10.68
C GLU A 111 -9.64 -22.49 10.43
N PRO A 112 -8.74 -22.01 9.55
CA PRO A 112 -8.55 -20.60 9.27
C PRO A 112 -9.73 -19.97 8.52
N HIS A 113 -10.55 -20.76 7.82
CA HIS A 113 -11.76 -20.29 7.11
C HIS A 113 -12.75 -19.58 8.05
N ARG A 114 -12.79 -19.92 9.35
CA ARG A 114 -13.64 -19.25 10.34
C ARG A 114 -13.26 -17.78 10.58
N THR A 115 -12.02 -17.41 10.26
CA THR A 115 -11.52 -16.04 10.41
C THR A 115 -11.84 -15.17 9.20
N ALA A 116 -12.26 -15.78 8.08
CA ALA A 116 -12.53 -15.07 6.84
C ALA A 116 -13.67 -14.04 7.01
N ASP A 117 -14.75 -14.38 7.73
CA ASP A 117 -15.86 -13.45 7.99
C ASP A 117 -15.38 -12.17 8.69
N PHE A 118 -14.44 -12.28 9.62
CA PHE A 118 -13.85 -11.12 10.28
C PHE A 118 -13.09 -10.23 9.28
N PHE A 119 -12.19 -10.81 8.48
CA PHE A 119 -11.44 -10.04 7.49
C PHE A 119 -12.34 -9.43 6.42
N PHE A 120 -13.45 -10.08 6.05
CA PHE A 120 -14.42 -9.51 5.12
C PHE A 120 -15.21 -8.35 5.73
N ARG A 121 -15.63 -8.47 6.99
CA ARG A 121 -16.27 -7.35 7.70
C ARG A 121 -15.35 -6.16 7.81
N VAL A 122 -14.07 -6.38 8.09
CA VAL A 122 -13.09 -5.29 8.16
C VAL A 122 -12.78 -4.72 6.77
N PHE A 123 -12.66 -5.57 5.76
CA PHE A 123 -12.42 -5.15 4.37
C PHE A 123 -13.59 -4.34 3.80
N LEU A 124 -14.83 -4.76 4.08
CA LEU A 124 -16.06 -4.08 3.67
C LEU A 124 -16.53 -3.01 4.68
N TYR A 125 -15.76 -2.76 5.75
CA TYR A 125 -16.07 -1.73 6.75
C TYR A 125 -16.20 -0.33 6.10
N ASP A 126 -15.55 -0.12 4.95
CA ASP A 126 -15.64 1.07 4.10
C ASP A 126 -17.07 1.29 3.50
N PHE A 127 -17.86 0.24 3.29
CA PHE A 127 -19.14 0.34 2.56
C PHE A 127 -20.37 0.60 3.44
N HIS A 128 -20.41 0.07 4.67
CA HIS A 128 -21.63 0.10 5.50
C HIS A 128 -21.72 1.38 6.37
N THR A 129 -20.59 1.96 6.74
CA THR A 129 -20.55 3.11 7.68
C THR A 129 -20.95 4.43 7.02
N THR A 130 -20.94 4.50 5.69
CA THR A 130 -21.23 5.71 4.90
C THR A 130 -22.73 6.00 4.75
N PHE A 131 -23.61 5.04 5.07
CA PHE A 131 -25.06 5.22 4.89
C PHE A 131 -25.78 5.78 6.13
N VAL A 132 -25.20 5.74 7.33
CA VAL A 132 -25.96 6.00 8.57
C VAL A 132 -25.54 7.24 9.36
N GLU A 133 -24.34 7.80 9.21
CA GLU A 133 -23.96 8.98 10.01
C GLU A 133 -23.47 10.16 9.17
N ASN A 134 -24.44 11.02 8.84
CA ASN A 134 -24.39 12.48 8.90
C ASN A 134 -23.20 13.22 8.27
N PHE A 135 -23.58 13.96 7.25
CA PHE A 135 -22.93 15.10 6.60
C PHE A 135 -22.45 16.17 7.62
N THR A 136 -21.39 15.91 8.37
CA THR A 136 -20.68 16.92 9.18
C THR A 136 -19.19 16.57 9.29
N SER A 137 -18.34 17.56 9.01
CA SER A 137 -16.86 17.75 9.08
C SER A 137 -15.86 16.64 9.50
N THR A 138 -16.24 15.51 10.08
CA THR A 138 -15.34 14.40 10.48
C THR A 138 -15.10 13.35 9.39
N ALA A 139 -15.69 13.50 8.21
CA ALA A 139 -15.62 12.53 7.12
C ALA A 139 -14.17 12.30 6.61
N PHE A 140 -13.32 13.33 6.62
CA PHE A 140 -11.92 13.22 6.16
C PHE A 140 -11.11 12.20 6.99
N GLN A 141 -11.31 12.16 8.31
CA GLN A 141 -10.65 11.18 9.18
C GLN A 141 -11.29 9.78 9.14
N ALA A 142 -12.48 9.63 8.57
CA ALA A 142 -13.16 8.35 8.43
C ALA A 142 -12.74 7.64 7.14
N PHE A 143 -12.58 8.40 6.04
CA PHE A 143 -12.13 7.87 4.75
C PHE A 143 -10.71 7.28 4.80
N ASP A 144 -9.76 7.96 5.44
CA ASP A 144 -8.36 7.46 5.54
C ASP A 144 -8.25 6.17 6.37
N LYS A 145 -9.12 6.01 7.38
CA LYS A 145 -9.10 4.85 8.27
C LYS A 145 -9.68 3.61 7.60
N GLY A 146 -10.76 3.77 6.82
CA GLY A 146 -11.41 2.67 6.09
C GLY A 146 -10.46 2.00 5.09
N ASP A 147 -9.85 2.80 4.22
CA ASP A 147 -8.90 2.32 3.20
C ASP A 147 -7.67 1.65 3.85
N MET A 148 -7.15 2.17 4.97
CA MET A 148 -6.06 1.54 5.72
C MET A 148 -6.43 0.13 6.19
N PHE A 149 -7.60 -0.05 6.82
CA PHE A 149 -8.03 -1.38 7.28
C PHE A 149 -8.32 -2.34 6.13
N ALA A 150 -8.83 -1.82 5.00
CA ALA A 150 -9.03 -2.61 3.79
C ALA A 150 -7.71 -3.16 3.25
N ILE A 151 -6.64 -2.36 3.19
CA ILE A 151 -5.31 -2.81 2.74
C ILE A 151 -4.75 -3.89 3.67
N LEU A 152 -4.85 -3.68 4.99
CA LEU A 152 -4.36 -4.65 5.98
C LEU A 152 -5.12 -5.98 5.89
N SER A 153 -6.44 -5.92 5.70
CA SER A 153 -7.29 -7.10 5.56
C SER A 153 -7.08 -7.81 4.23
N LEU A 154 -6.81 -7.06 3.16
CA LEU A 154 -6.51 -7.60 1.84
C LEU A 154 -5.27 -8.50 1.88
N GLY A 155 -4.24 -8.14 2.65
CA GLY A 155 -3.08 -9.01 2.89
C GLY A 155 -3.45 -10.32 3.59
N ALA A 156 -4.38 -10.28 4.56
CA ALA A 156 -4.86 -11.48 5.26
C ALA A 156 -5.71 -12.37 4.35
N ILE A 157 -6.64 -11.77 3.60
CA ILE A 157 -7.51 -12.46 2.64
C ILE A 157 -6.65 -13.14 1.56
N PHE A 158 -5.63 -12.46 1.05
CA PHE A 158 -4.72 -13.07 0.09
C PHE A 158 -4.04 -14.32 0.64
N LYS A 159 -3.55 -14.25 1.88
CA LYS A 159 -2.95 -15.41 2.53
C LYS A 159 -3.96 -16.55 2.63
N LEU A 160 -5.20 -16.29 3.04
CA LEU A 160 -6.28 -17.29 3.07
C LEU A 160 -6.56 -17.90 1.69
N ILE A 161 -6.58 -17.10 0.62
CA ILE A 161 -6.79 -17.57 -0.75
C ILE A 161 -5.64 -18.51 -1.16
N VAL A 162 -4.38 -18.10 -0.93
CA VAL A 162 -3.19 -18.84 -1.40
C VAL A 162 -2.89 -20.09 -0.56
N THR A 163 -2.98 -20.02 0.77
CA THR A 163 -2.58 -21.12 1.65
C THR A 163 -3.72 -22.08 1.97
N HIS A 164 -4.96 -21.59 2.00
CA HIS A 164 -6.12 -22.37 2.42
C HIS A 164 -7.17 -22.55 1.31
N ASN A 165 -6.83 -22.18 0.06
CA ASN A 165 -7.70 -22.26 -1.12
C ASN A 165 -9.08 -21.66 -0.85
N PHE A 166 -9.11 -20.54 -0.13
CA PHE A 166 -10.35 -19.83 0.14
C PHE A 166 -10.83 -19.13 -1.14
N GLU A 167 -12.08 -19.34 -1.55
CA GLU A 167 -12.66 -18.68 -2.72
C GLU A 167 -13.35 -17.37 -2.31
N TYR A 168 -12.86 -16.24 -2.84
CA TYR A 168 -13.49 -14.94 -2.66
C TYR A 168 -14.14 -14.48 -3.98
N PRO A 169 -15.48 -14.32 -4.03
CA PRO A 169 -16.17 -13.93 -5.25
C PRO A 169 -15.75 -12.52 -5.69
N ASN A 170 -15.60 -12.32 -7.00
CA ASN A 170 -15.27 -11.03 -7.62
C ASN A 170 -14.08 -10.28 -6.97
N PHE A 171 -13.07 -11.03 -6.54
CA PHE A 171 -11.88 -10.48 -5.89
C PHE A 171 -11.28 -9.27 -6.59
N TYR A 172 -11.08 -9.35 -7.92
CA TYR A 172 -10.46 -8.28 -8.68
C TYR A 172 -11.31 -7.01 -8.75
N ASP A 173 -12.64 -7.12 -8.81
CA ASP A 173 -13.54 -5.95 -8.79
C ASP A 173 -13.42 -5.18 -7.47
N HIS A 174 -13.32 -5.90 -6.36
CA HIS A 174 -13.11 -5.30 -5.05
C HIS A 174 -11.74 -4.63 -4.90
N VAL A 175 -10.67 -5.29 -5.38
CA VAL A 175 -9.33 -4.69 -5.38
C VAL A 175 -9.27 -3.46 -6.29
N TYR A 176 -9.95 -3.50 -7.43
CA TYR A 176 -10.07 -2.35 -8.33
C TYR A 176 -10.83 -1.21 -7.67
N SER A 177 -11.96 -1.46 -7.02
CA SER A 177 -12.67 -0.44 -6.25
C SER A 177 -11.79 0.21 -5.17
N LEU A 178 -10.92 -0.58 -4.52
CA LEU A 178 -9.94 -0.11 -3.53
C LEU A 178 -8.80 0.72 -4.14
N THR A 179 -8.45 0.56 -5.42
CA THR A 179 -7.41 1.39 -6.08
C THR A 179 -7.88 2.83 -6.26
N LYS A 180 -7.83 3.64 -5.20
CA LYS A 180 -8.19 5.07 -5.20
C LYS A 180 -6.94 5.93 -4.98
N PRO A 181 -6.91 7.19 -5.45
CA PRO A 181 -5.79 8.10 -5.19
C PRO A 181 -5.44 8.25 -3.70
N SER A 182 -6.43 8.18 -2.80
CA SER A 182 -6.26 8.22 -1.33
C SER A 182 -5.25 7.20 -0.82
N VAL A 183 -5.24 5.99 -1.40
CA VAL A 183 -4.38 4.88 -0.96
C VAL A 183 -2.90 5.20 -1.09
N LEU A 184 -2.52 6.03 -2.06
CA LEU A 184 -1.11 6.40 -2.30
C LEU A 184 -0.58 7.43 -1.30
N TYR A 185 -1.45 8.08 -0.53
CA TYR A 185 -1.07 8.99 0.55
C TYR A 185 -0.90 8.28 1.89
N LEU A 186 -1.35 7.02 2.01
CA LEU A 186 -1.28 6.25 3.26
C LEU A 186 0.14 5.71 3.51
N ASP A 187 0.49 5.57 4.79
CA ASP A 187 1.76 4.96 5.22
C ASP A 187 1.91 3.50 4.75
N GLN A 188 0.79 2.79 4.56
CA GLN A 188 0.78 1.38 4.15
C GLN A 188 0.82 1.19 2.62
N LYS A 189 1.04 2.25 1.83
CA LYS A 189 1.07 2.20 0.35
C LYS A 189 2.10 1.22 -0.22
N GLU A 190 3.25 1.07 0.43
CA GLU A 190 4.28 0.12 -0.02
C GLU A 190 3.76 -1.33 0.05
N LYS A 191 3.11 -1.67 1.16
CA LYS A 191 2.46 -2.98 1.33
C LYS A 191 1.37 -3.16 0.30
N PHE A 192 0.53 -2.16 0.07
CA PHE A 192 -0.51 -2.21 -0.95
C PHE A 192 0.04 -2.48 -2.35
N ILE A 193 1.03 -1.71 -2.80
CA ILE A 193 1.62 -1.86 -4.15
C ILE A 193 2.34 -3.22 -4.26
N SER A 194 3.02 -3.68 -3.21
CA SER A 194 3.65 -5.01 -3.21
C SER A 194 2.64 -6.16 -3.26
N LEU A 195 1.47 -6.00 -2.61
CA LEU A 195 0.37 -6.94 -2.69
C LEU A 195 -0.25 -6.91 -4.09
N LEU A 196 -0.43 -5.72 -4.66
CA LEU A 196 -0.96 -5.54 -6.01
C LEU A 196 -0.09 -6.21 -7.07
N ASP A 197 1.24 -6.07 -6.99
CA ASP A 197 2.17 -6.78 -7.88
C ASP A 197 2.04 -8.30 -7.74
N LYS A 198 1.90 -8.81 -6.51
CA LYS A 198 1.67 -10.24 -6.27
C LYS A 198 0.35 -10.71 -6.87
N PHE A 199 -0.75 -9.97 -6.70
CA PHE A 199 -2.05 -10.33 -7.29
C PHE A 199 -1.96 -10.40 -8.81
N LEU A 200 -1.35 -9.38 -9.41
CA LEU A 200 -1.27 -9.25 -10.86
C LEU A 200 -0.12 -10.04 -11.49
N SER A 201 0.66 -10.77 -10.70
CA SER A 201 1.63 -11.77 -11.18
C SER A 201 0.98 -13.10 -11.58
N SER A 202 -0.30 -13.31 -11.26
CA SER A 202 -1.00 -14.54 -11.61
C SER A 202 -1.18 -14.69 -13.12
N THR A 203 -0.90 -15.88 -13.65
CA THR A 203 -0.95 -16.19 -15.09
C THR A 203 -2.37 -16.29 -15.65
N HIS A 204 -3.38 -16.55 -14.81
CA HIS A 204 -4.77 -16.81 -15.22
C HIS A 204 -5.66 -15.56 -15.22
N ILE A 205 -5.07 -14.37 -15.31
CA ILE A 205 -5.82 -13.11 -15.32
C ILE A 205 -6.21 -12.74 -16.75
N PRO A 206 -7.49 -12.40 -17.02
CA PRO A 206 -7.91 -12.00 -18.35
C PRO A 206 -7.39 -10.59 -18.71
N ASN A 207 -7.13 -10.36 -20.00
CA ASN A 207 -6.53 -9.11 -20.49
C ASN A 207 -7.32 -7.85 -20.09
N TYR A 208 -8.65 -7.92 -20.00
CA TYR A 208 -9.48 -6.77 -19.61
C TYR A 208 -9.25 -6.34 -18.15
N VAL A 209 -8.95 -7.29 -17.25
CA VAL A 209 -8.62 -6.99 -15.85
C VAL A 209 -7.30 -6.23 -15.78
N VAL A 210 -6.27 -6.74 -16.45
CA VAL A 210 -4.95 -6.11 -16.50
C VAL A 210 -5.04 -4.71 -17.11
N ALA A 211 -5.79 -4.55 -18.19
CA ALA A 211 -6.01 -3.24 -18.83
C ALA A 211 -6.74 -2.26 -17.88
N GLY A 212 -7.76 -2.73 -17.16
CA GLY A 212 -8.47 -1.94 -16.15
C GLY A 212 -7.52 -1.43 -15.06
N PHE A 213 -6.72 -2.33 -14.48
CA PHE A 213 -5.73 -1.95 -13.47
C PHE A 213 -4.66 -1.00 -14.03
N ALA A 214 -4.11 -1.28 -15.21
CA ALA A 214 -3.09 -0.41 -15.82
C ALA A 214 -3.63 1.01 -16.06
N LYS A 215 -4.87 1.13 -16.57
CA LYS A 215 -5.51 2.42 -16.82
C LYS A 215 -5.85 3.16 -15.52
N ARG A 216 -6.41 2.48 -14.52
CA ARG A 216 -6.73 3.08 -13.21
C ARG A 216 -5.47 3.55 -12.48
N LEU A 217 -4.41 2.73 -12.45
CA LEU A 217 -3.11 3.12 -11.91
C LEU A 217 -2.52 4.34 -12.66
N SER A 218 -2.68 4.40 -13.98
CA SER A 218 -2.22 5.53 -14.79
C SER A 218 -2.95 6.83 -14.46
N ARG A 219 -4.27 6.78 -14.21
CA ARG A 219 -5.05 7.93 -13.73
C ARG A 219 -4.64 8.33 -12.30
N MET A 220 -4.49 7.36 -11.40
CA MET A 220 -4.05 7.59 -10.02
C MET A 220 -2.67 8.27 -9.96
N LEU A 221 -1.76 7.94 -10.87
CA LEU A 221 -0.42 8.53 -10.92
C LEU A 221 -0.42 10.05 -11.10
N LEU A 222 -1.42 10.63 -11.76
CA LEU A 222 -1.51 12.08 -11.95
C LEU A 222 -1.74 12.85 -10.64
N LEU A 223 -2.38 12.20 -9.68
CA LEU A 223 -2.68 12.74 -8.35
C LEU A 223 -1.75 12.18 -7.27
N ALA A 224 -0.84 11.29 -7.63
CA ALA A 224 0.00 10.58 -6.67
C ALA A 224 1.18 11.43 -6.17
N PRO A 225 1.62 11.23 -4.91
CA PRO A 225 2.88 11.79 -4.43
C PRO A 225 4.07 11.14 -5.15
N VAL A 226 5.19 11.87 -5.23
CA VAL A 226 6.37 11.48 -6.05
C VAL A 226 7.02 10.18 -5.58
N ASP A 227 6.93 9.88 -4.29
CA ASP A 227 7.43 8.63 -3.70
C ASP A 227 6.68 7.38 -4.20
N ALA A 228 5.39 7.52 -4.51
CA ALA A 228 4.56 6.47 -5.07
C ALA A 228 4.59 6.41 -6.62
N GLN A 229 4.99 7.50 -7.29
CA GLN A 229 4.99 7.55 -8.76
C GLN A 229 6.00 6.59 -9.39
N GLU A 230 7.25 6.55 -8.91
CA GLU A 230 8.28 5.63 -9.40
C GLU A 230 7.86 4.14 -9.29
N PRO A 231 7.42 3.63 -8.12
CA PRO A 231 7.04 2.23 -7.98
C PRO A 231 5.79 1.87 -8.81
N VAL A 232 4.78 2.74 -8.88
CA VAL A 232 3.57 2.46 -9.67
C VAL A 232 3.88 2.47 -11.18
N LEU A 233 4.75 3.35 -11.67
CA LEU A 233 5.24 3.30 -13.06
C LEU A 233 5.99 2.00 -13.36
N GLY A 234 6.83 1.53 -12.41
CA GLY A 234 7.50 0.24 -12.50
C GLY A 234 6.51 -0.92 -12.58
N LEU A 235 5.48 -0.91 -11.74
CA LEU A 235 4.40 -1.90 -11.75
C LEU A 235 3.67 -1.91 -13.10
N ILE A 236 3.22 -0.75 -13.60
CA ILE A 236 2.52 -0.67 -14.90
C ILE A 236 3.40 -1.23 -16.03
N ARG A 237 4.69 -0.87 -16.05
CA ARG A 237 5.65 -1.42 -17.01
C ARG A 237 5.71 -2.95 -16.92
N ASN A 238 5.84 -3.50 -15.72
CA ASN A 238 5.91 -4.95 -15.52
C ASN A 238 4.61 -5.65 -15.99
N LEU A 239 3.44 -5.06 -15.75
CA LEU A 239 2.16 -5.60 -16.24
C LEU A 239 2.11 -5.68 -17.76
N LEU A 240 2.62 -4.65 -18.44
CA LEU A 240 2.66 -4.59 -19.90
C LEU A 240 3.69 -5.57 -20.48
N THR A 241 4.81 -5.80 -19.79
CA THR A 241 5.80 -6.84 -20.15
C THR A 241 5.23 -8.26 -19.98
N ARG A 242 4.44 -8.52 -18.93
CA ARG A 242 3.79 -9.82 -18.68
C ARG A 242 2.68 -10.13 -19.70
N HIS A 243 1.89 -9.12 -20.08
CA HIS A 243 0.71 -9.29 -20.92
C HIS A 243 0.85 -8.49 -22.24
N PRO A 244 1.46 -9.07 -23.30
CA PRO A 244 1.71 -8.36 -24.55
C PRO A 244 0.42 -7.89 -25.25
N ASN A 245 -0.71 -8.59 -25.04
CA ASN A 245 -2.01 -8.20 -25.58
C ASN A 245 -2.51 -6.84 -25.05
N VAL A 246 -2.02 -6.41 -23.89
CA VAL A 246 -2.38 -5.12 -23.26
C VAL A 246 -1.46 -3.99 -23.76
N SER A 247 -0.39 -4.32 -24.51
CA SER A 247 0.48 -3.33 -25.15
C SER A 247 -0.27 -2.44 -26.16
N CYS A 248 -1.47 -2.83 -26.59
CA CYS A 248 -2.37 -2.02 -27.41
C CYS A 248 -2.76 -0.68 -26.74
N LEU A 249 -2.60 -0.56 -25.43
CA LEU A 249 -2.84 0.68 -24.68
C LEU A 249 -1.72 1.72 -24.85
N ILE A 250 -0.50 1.27 -25.19
CA ILE A 250 0.64 2.14 -25.51
C ILE A 250 0.60 2.54 -26.98
N HIS A 251 0.50 1.55 -27.87
CA HIS A 251 0.55 1.74 -29.30
C HIS A 251 -0.54 0.91 -29.97
N ARG A 252 -1.31 1.56 -30.85
CA ARG A 252 -2.30 0.91 -31.70
C ARG A 252 -1.83 0.94 -33.14
N ASP A 253 -1.82 -0.21 -33.79
CA ASP A 253 -1.44 -0.33 -35.19
C ASP A 253 -2.37 0.45 -36.12
N VAL A 254 -3.66 0.52 -35.76
CA VAL A 254 -4.67 1.34 -36.45
C VAL A 254 -5.04 2.53 -35.55
N PRO A 255 -4.42 3.72 -35.76
CA PRO A 255 -4.76 4.91 -35.00
C PRO A 255 -6.13 5.41 -35.42
N GLY A 256 -7.12 5.30 -34.53
CA GLY A 256 -8.42 5.95 -34.68
C GLY A 256 -8.45 7.28 -33.93
N THR A 257 -9.00 8.33 -34.55
CA THR A 257 -9.33 9.56 -33.82
C THR A 257 -10.54 9.28 -32.94
N LEU A 258 -10.32 9.23 -31.63
CA LEU A 258 -11.40 9.07 -30.65
C LEU A 258 -11.94 10.44 -30.25
N PRO A 259 -13.27 10.65 -30.23
CA PRO A 259 -13.87 11.92 -29.80
C PRO A 259 -13.74 12.12 -28.27
N SER A 260 -13.70 11.03 -27.51
CA SER A 260 -13.51 11.00 -26.05
C SER A 260 -12.84 9.69 -25.64
N ASP A 261 -12.21 9.68 -24.46
CA ASP A 261 -11.72 8.45 -23.82
C ASP A 261 -12.92 7.54 -23.49
N PRO A 262 -12.97 6.28 -23.99
CA PRO A 262 -14.06 5.35 -23.70
C PRO A 262 -13.97 4.69 -22.32
N TYR A 263 -12.88 4.92 -21.57
CA TYR A 263 -12.72 4.39 -20.22
C TYR A 263 -13.61 5.13 -19.20
N ASP A 264 -14.38 4.36 -18.41
CA ASP A 264 -15.17 4.89 -17.30
C ASP A 264 -14.47 4.59 -15.96
N GLU A 265 -14.09 5.65 -15.26
CA GLU A 265 -13.43 5.57 -13.95
C GLU A 265 -14.42 5.27 -12.80
N SER A 266 -15.70 5.64 -12.97
CA SER A 266 -16.72 5.50 -11.93
C SER A 266 -17.27 4.08 -11.81
N GLU A 267 -17.14 3.29 -12.88
CA GLU A 267 -17.64 1.93 -12.96
C GLU A 267 -16.78 0.97 -12.10
N PRO A 268 -17.34 0.31 -11.06
CA PRO A 268 -16.57 -0.56 -10.18
C PRO A 268 -16.24 -1.92 -10.81
N SER A 269 -16.97 -2.35 -11.84
CA SER A 269 -16.76 -3.64 -12.48
C SER A 269 -15.72 -3.56 -13.61
N LEU A 270 -14.68 -4.39 -13.56
CA LEU A 270 -13.61 -4.34 -14.58
C LEU A 270 -14.10 -4.78 -15.96
N SER A 271 -15.15 -5.59 -16.02
CA SER A 271 -15.73 -6.03 -17.29
C SER A 271 -16.40 -4.90 -18.08
N LYS A 272 -16.90 -3.85 -17.40
CA LYS A 272 -17.64 -2.74 -18.03
C LYS A 272 -16.83 -1.46 -18.18
N CYS A 273 -15.68 -1.34 -17.52
CA CYS A 273 -14.85 -0.12 -17.56
C CYS A 273 -14.28 0.22 -18.95
N ASN A 274 -14.34 -0.70 -19.93
CA ASN A 274 -13.88 -0.49 -21.32
C ASN A 274 -12.42 -0.03 -21.46
N ALA A 275 -11.55 -0.36 -20.50
CA ALA A 275 -10.15 0.08 -20.50
C ALA A 275 -9.34 -0.36 -21.73
N LEU A 276 -9.62 -1.54 -22.32
CA LEU A 276 -8.96 -2.01 -23.54
C LEU A 276 -9.17 -1.08 -24.75
N ASN A 277 -10.32 -0.39 -24.78
CA ASN A 277 -10.66 0.55 -25.83
C ASN A 277 -10.07 1.95 -25.59
N SER A 278 -9.36 2.17 -24.48
CA SER A 278 -8.63 3.41 -24.14
C SER A 278 -7.12 3.32 -24.45
N SER A 279 -6.38 4.43 -24.27
CA SER A 279 -4.90 4.48 -24.29
C SER A 279 -4.34 5.10 -23.00
N LEU A 280 -3.03 4.99 -22.76
CA LEU A 280 -2.33 5.49 -21.55
C LEU A 280 -1.74 6.90 -21.74
N TRP A 281 -2.57 7.90 -22.02
CA TRP A 281 -2.11 9.30 -22.22
C TRP A 281 -1.52 9.94 -20.95
N GLU A 282 -1.90 9.43 -19.78
CA GLU A 282 -1.45 9.92 -18.48
C GLU A 282 0.05 9.70 -18.32
N ILE A 283 0.55 8.52 -18.72
CA ILE A 283 1.99 8.20 -18.66
C ILE A 283 2.76 9.08 -19.63
N LYS A 284 2.21 9.34 -20.82
CA LYS A 284 2.82 10.27 -21.78
C LYS A 284 2.96 11.68 -21.20
N SER A 285 1.99 12.12 -20.42
CA SER A 285 2.04 13.41 -19.73
C SER A 285 3.12 13.43 -18.62
N LEU A 286 3.28 12.33 -17.88
CA LEU A 286 4.30 12.17 -16.83
C LEU A 286 5.75 12.14 -17.36
N GLN A 287 5.97 11.99 -18.67
CA GLN A 287 7.30 12.15 -19.25
C GLN A 287 7.88 13.56 -19.06
N LYS A 288 7.01 14.57 -18.91
CA LYS A 288 7.41 15.96 -18.64
C LYS A 288 7.30 16.31 -17.15
N HIS A 289 7.54 15.33 -16.28
CA HIS A 289 7.53 15.54 -14.84
C HIS A 289 8.78 16.30 -14.37
N TRP A 290 8.64 17.12 -13.32
CA TRP A 290 9.73 17.94 -12.77
C TRP A 290 10.86 17.07 -12.19
N HIS A 291 10.52 15.91 -11.61
CA HIS A 291 11.49 14.96 -11.13
C HIS A 291 12.04 14.08 -12.26
N GLN A 292 13.35 14.17 -12.52
CA GLN A 292 14.00 13.49 -13.65
C GLN A 292 13.89 11.96 -13.60
N ASN A 293 13.92 11.33 -12.42
CA ASN A 293 13.84 9.87 -12.34
C ASN A 293 12.45 9.37 -12.74
N VAL A 294 11.39 10.07 -12.33
CA VAL A 294 10.01 9.80 -12.74
C VAL A 294 9.86 9.97 -14.25
N ALA A 295 10.37 11.08 -14.81
CA ALA A 295 10.35 11.33 -16.25
C ALA A 295 11.08 10.22 -17.04
N LYS A 296 12.25 9.79 -16.57
CA LYS A 296 13.01 8.67 -17.16
C LYS A 296 12.23 7.37 -17.07
N ARG A 297 11.60 7.07 -15.92
CA ARG A 297 10.78 5.88 -15.77
C ARG A 297 9.55 5.91 -16.67
N ALA A 298 8.88 7.05 -16.85
CA ALA A 298 7.76 7.19 -17.79
C ALA A 298 8.16 7.08 -19.28
N SER A 299 9.46 7.18 -19.60
CA SER A 299 9.95 7.10 -20.98
C SER A 299 9.84 5.71 -21.62
N PHE A 300 9.46 4.66 -20.85
CA PHE A 300 9.29 3.32 -21.41
C PHE A 300 8.22 3.24 -22.51
N VAL A 301 7.26 4.16 -22.52
CA VAL A 301 6.15 4.21 -23.51
C VAL A 301 6.66 4.51 -24.92
N ASP A 302 7.75 5.27 -25.06
CA ASP A 302 8.33 5.62 -26.37
C ASP A 302 9.36 4.60 -26.86
N LYS A 303 9.81 3.72 -25.96
CA LYS A 303 10.81 2.71 -26.24
C LYS A 303 10.14 1.35 -26.41
N LYS A 304 10.85 0.42 -27.04
CA LYS A 304 10.42 -0.98 -27.03
C LYS A 304 10.41 -1.48 -25.59
N LEU A 305 9.32 -2.12 -25.18
CA LEU A 305 9.24 -2.74 -23.86
C LEU A 305 10.36 -3.77 -23.71
N GLN A 306 11.12 -3.65 -22.64
CA GLN A 306 12.16 -4.62 -22.30
C GLN A 306 11.52 -5.95 -21.91
N GLN A 307 12.20 -7.05 -22.25
CA GLN A 307 11.75 -8.40 -21.90
C GLN A 307 11.90 -8.70 -20.40
N MET A 308 12.83 -8.04 -19.72
CA MET A 308 13.06 -8.22 -18.29
C MET A 308 12.21 -7.25 -17.46
N GLU A 309 11.54 -7.79 -16.44
CA GLU A 309 10.85 -7.00 -15.43
C GLU A 309 11.84 -6.16 -14.61
N SER A 310 11.39 -4.98 -14.20
CA SER A 310 12.16 -4.12 -13.30
C SER A 310 11.63 -4.26 -11.88
N PHE A 311 12.51 -4.29 -10.87
CA PHE A 311 12.05 -4.29 -9.48
C PHE A 311 11.28 -3.01 -9.16
N VAL A 312 10.15 -3.17 -8.46
CA VAL A 312 9.39 -2.06 -7.89
C VAL A 312 10.20 -1.50 -6.72
N ARG A 313 10.67 -0.26 -6.85
CA ARG A 313 11.50 0.39 -5.83
C ARG A 313 10.71 1.46 -5.11
N PHE A 314 10.73 1.39 -3.78
CA PHE A 314 10.23 2.43 -2.91
C PHE A 314 11.40 3.28 -2.43
N ARG A 315 11.19 4.60 -2.42
CA ARG A 315 12.09 5.55 -1.78
C ARG A 315 11.25 6.48 -0.94
N CYS A 316 11.74 6.78 0.26
CA CYS A 316 11.07 7.75 1.11
C CYS A 316 11.15 9.14 0.45
N GLN A 317 10.10 9.94 0.61
CA GLN A 317 10.06 11.31 0.09
C GLN A 317 11.28 12.13 0.56
N ASP A 318 11.64 12.01 1.84
CA ASP A 318 12.81 12.71 2.42
C ASP A 318 14.12 12.29 1.75
N GLU A 319 14.24 11.00 1.40
CA GLU A 319 15.40 10.47 0.69
C GLU A 319 15.47 11.01 -0.74
N ILE A 320 14.33 11.11 -1.44
CA ILE A 320 14.25 11.67 -2.79
C ILE A 320 14.71 13.13 -2.78
N PHE A 321 14.21 13.94 -1.84
CA PHE A 321 14.60 15.34 -1.73
C PHE A 321 16.04 15.52 -1.26
N SER A 322 16.50 14.70 -0.30
CA SER A 322 17.90 14.72 0.15
C SER A 322 18.86 14.40 -0.99
N ASN A 323 18.56 13.37 -1.79
CA ASN A 323 19.33 13.01 -2.97
C ASN A 323 19.32 14.12 -4.04
N MET A 324 18.19 14.82 -4.21
CA MET A 324 18.08 15.93 -5.14
C MET A 324 18.92 17.13 -4.71
N MET A 325 18.85 17.50 -3.43
CA MET A 325 19.65 18.58 -2.85
C MET A 325 21.15 18.24 -2.91
N ALA A 326 21.54 17.01 -2.59
CA ALA A 326 22.93 16.57 -2.68
C ALA A 326 23.48 16.68 -4.12
N LYS A 327 22.66 16.35 -5.13
CA LYS A 327 23.03 16.47 -6.55
C LYS A 327 23.24 17.91 -7.00
N SER A 328 22.45 18.88 -6.51
CA SER A 328 22.59 20.29 -6.88
C SER A 328 23.79 20.98 -6.25
N PHE A 329 24.32 20.47 -5.13
CA PHE A 329 25.42 21.10 -4.39
C PHE A 329 26.80 20.45 -4.60
N GLY A 330 26.97 19.62 -5.63
CA GLY A 330 28.29 19.19 -6.09
C GLY A 330 29.02 18.23 -5.16
N SER A 331 28.32 17.45 -4.34
CA SER A 331 28.95 16.35 -3.60
C SER A 331 29.03 15.10 -4.49
N GLY A 332 30.15 14.96 -5.18
CA GLY A 332 30.72 13.66 -5.60
C GLY A 332 29.97 12.90 -6.69
N GLU A 333 30.75 12.29 -7.58
CA GLU A 333 30.31 11.28 -8.55
C GLU A 333 29.15 10.43 -8.03
N GLY A 334 28.09 10.30 -8.84
CA GLY A 334 26.85 9.61 -8.47
C GLY A 334 27.11 8.37 -7.64
N SER A 335 26.44 8.31 -6.47
CA SER A 335 26.47 7.19 -5.54
C SER A 335 26.53 5.86 -6.30
N MET A 336 27.30 4.90 -5.79
CA MET A 336 27.37 3.55 -6.37
C MET A 336 25.96 3.00 -6.65
N GLU A 337 25.01 3.35 -5.78
CA GLU A 337 23.59 3.06 -5.89
C GLU A 337 22.89 3.72 -7.09
N ASP A 338 23.24 4.95 -7.45
CA ASP A 338 22.74 5.61 -8.68
C ASP A 338 23.28 4.91 -9.95
N LYS A 339 24.50 4.39 -9.89
CA LYS A 339 25.08 3.59 -11.00
C LYS A 339 24.40 2.23 -11.12
N TYR A 340 24.19 1.52 -10.00
CA TYR A 340 23.40 0.29 -9.97
C TYR A 340 21.94 0.52 -10.36
N ALA A 341 21.36 1.66 -9.99
CA ALA A 341 20.00 2.03 -10.35
C ALA A 341 19.84 2.17 -11.87
N ARG A 342 20.77 2.86 -12.54
CA ARG A 342 20.78 3.02 -14.00
C ARG A 342 20.97 1.69 -14.73
N ALA A 343 21.87 0.84 -14.24
CA ALA A 343 22.13 -0.47 -14.84
C ALA A 343 20.87 -1.37 -14.83
N GLN A 344 20.06 -1.31 -13.77
CA GLN A 344 18.81 -2.08 -13.67
C GLN A 344 17.62 -1.44 -14.40
N ASP A 345 17.67 -0.15 -14.71
CA ASP A 345 16.66 0.52 -15.55
C ASP A 345 16.85 0.18 -17.04
N GLY A 346 17.96 -0.49 -17.39
CA GLY A 346 18.30 -0.92 -18.74
C GLY A 346 18.45 0.25 -19.72
N SER A 347 18.78 1.45 -19.22
CA SER A 347 19.01 2.63 -20.06
C SER A 347 20.39 2.68 -20.71
N ASP A 348 21.25 1.69 -20.42
CA ASP A 348 22.66 1.65 -20.81
C ASP A 348 22.91 0.87 -22.13
N ASP A 349 21.88 0.54 -22.91
CA ASP A 349 22.05 -0.10 -24.24
C ASP A 349 22.66 0.85 -25.31
N GLU A 350 22.99 2.10 -24.97
CA GLU A 350 23.84 2.95 -25.79
C GLU A 350 25.31 2.67 -25.42
N GLU A 351 26.02 1.94 -26.29
CA GLU A 351 27.48 1.75 -26.21
C GLU A 351 28.20 3.10 -26.12
N VAL A 352 28.53 3.54 -24.90
CA VAL A 352 29.40 4.70 -24.71
C VAL A 352 30.82 4.27 -25.08
N PRO A 353 31.45 4.83 -26.13
CA PRO A 353 32.82 4.47 -26.49
C PRO A 353 33.75 4.84 -25.32
N PRO A 354 34.79 4.02 -25.05
CA PRO A 354 35.62 4.20 -23.87
C PRO A 354 36.28 5.58 -23.90
N LYS A 355 35.95 6.44 -22.92
CA LYS A 355 36.60 7.75 -22.76
C LYS A 355 38.09 7.52 -22.57
N LYS A 356 38.88 7.82 -23.61
CA LYS A 356 40.34 7.87 -23.54
C LYS A 356 40.74 8.80 -22.39
N MET A 357 41.48 8.25 -21.43
CA MET A 357 42.07 8.99 -20.32
C MET A 357 43.02 10.07 -20.88
N GLN A 358 42.56 11.32 -20.94
CA GLN A 358 43.42 12.44 -21.32
C GLN A 358 44.46 12.65 -20.21
N LYS A 359 45.73 12.40 -20.54
CA LYS A 359 46.88 12.72 -19.71
C LYS A 359 46.83 14.22 -19.36
N ARG A 360 46.80 14.53 -18.06
CA ARG A 360 46.89 15.89 -17.52
C ARG A 360 48.19 16.55 -18.00
N GLY A 361 48.07 17.45 -18.98
CA GLY A 361 49.10 18.42 -19.32
C GLY A 361 49.08 19.57 -18.31
N LYS A 362 50.23 19.87 -17.72
CA LYS A 362 50.47 21.07 -16.91
C LYS A 362 50.26 22.31 -17.78
N PHE A 363 49.83 23.41 -17.16
CA PHE A 363 49.42 24.72 -17.71
C PHE A 363 47.89 24.94 -17.79
N ALA A 364 47.32 25.31 -16.64
CA ALA A 364 46.01 25.93 -16.55
C ALA A 364 46.07 27.33 -17.19
N ARG A 365 45.25 27.57 -18.22
CA ARG A 365 44.91 28.93 -18.65
C ARG A 365 43.82 29.47 -17.72
N LYS A 366 44.10 30.65 -17.16
CA LYS A 366 43.30 31.40 -16.20
C LYS A 366 42.17 32.13 -16.96
N HIS A 367 40.98 32.14 -16.35
CA HIS A 367 39.75 32.87 -16.72
C HIS A 367 38.97 32.37 -17.95
N GLU A 368 37.92 31.58 -17.67
CA GLU A 368 36.64 31.68 -18.38
C GLU A 368 35.57 31.99 -17.32
N GLU A 369 34.65 32.86 -17.71
CA GLU A 369 33.79 33.69 -16.85
C GLU A 369 32.81 32.88 -15.99
N HIS A 370 32.62 33.31 -14.74
CA HIS A 370 31.47 32.91 -13.94
C HIS A 370 30.19 33.36 -14.67
N LYS A 371 29.49 32.43 -15.34
CA LYS A 371 28.09 32.65 -15.71
C LYS A 371 27.23 32.56 -14.45
N GLU A 372 27.07 33.69 -13.77
CA GLU A 372 25.97 33.89 -12.83
C GLU A 372 24.67 33.64 -13.58
N HIS A 373 24.00 32.53 -13.30
CA HIS A 373 22.62 32.31 -13.73
C HIS A 373 21.72 33.09 -12.77
N ALA A 374 21.71 34.41 -12.89
CA ALA A 374 20.71 35.23 -12.25
C ALA A 374 19.37 34.99 -12.96
N ILE A 375 18.40 34.40 -12.25
CA ILE A 375 17.01 34.41 -12.68
C ILE A 375 16.57 35.89 -12.65
N PRO A 376 16.13 36.49 -13.77
CA PRO A 376 15.70 37.88 -13.76
C PRO A 376 14.42 37.99 -12.93
N ILE A 377 14.56 38.56 -11.73
CA ILE A 377 13.43 38.90 -10.86
C ILE A 377 12.98 40.30 -11.29
N ASN A 378 11.81 40.40 -11.92
CA ASN A 378 11.17 41.69 -12.13
C ASN A 378 10.70 42.20 -10.76
N PHE A 379 11.37 43.23 -10.23
CA PHE A 379 11.02 43.88 -8.96
C PHE A 379 9.78 44.79 -9.05
N THR A 380 9.21 44.97 -10.25
CA THR A 380 7.98 45.73 -10.47
C THR A 380 6.78 44.80 -10.49
N ALA A 381 5.84 45.03 -9.56
CA ALA A 381 4.55 44.35 -9.57
C ALA A 381 3.81 44.67 -10.89
N PRO A 382 3.25 43.67 -11.58
CA PRO A 382 2.52 43.89 -12.83
C PRO A 382 1.28 44.75 -12.57
N THR A 383 1.20 45.90 -13.23
CA THR A 383 0.04 46.80 -13.17
C THR A 383 -1.07 46.27 -14.07
N GLY A 384 -1.90 45.42 -13.50
CA GLY A 384 -3.13 44.90 -14.09
C GLY A 384 -3.66 43.71 -13.28
N LEU A 385 -4.98 43.58 -13.17
CA LEU A 385 -5.61 42.36 -12.65
C LEU A 385 -5.25 41.20 -13.59
N LEU A 386 -4.19 40.45 -13.26
CA LEU A 386 -3.69 39.30 -14.01
C LEU A 386 -4.69 38.13 -14.05
N PHE A 387 -5.77 38.23 -13.29
CA PHE A 387 -6.72 37.18 -13.02
C PHE A 387 -8.12 37.81 -12.99
N PRO A 388 -9.10 37.30 -13.76
CA PRO A 388 -10.50 37.67 -13.58
C PRO A 388 -10.92 37.35 -12.14
N GLU A 389 -11.77 38.18 -11.53
CA GLU A 389 -12.17 38.18 -10.10
C GLU A 389 -12.74 36.84 -9.55
N ASN A 390 -12.79 35.78 -10.35
CA ASN A 390 -13.26 34.44 -9.97
C ASN A 390 -12.34 33.28 -10.36
N SER A 391 -11.12 33.53 -10.83
CA SER A 391 -10.23 32.46 -11.31
C SER A 391 -9.62 31.58 -10.20
N PHE A 392 -9.65 32.03 -8.95
CA PHE A 392 -9.20 31.23 -7.78
C PHE A 392 -10.34 30.69 -6.92
N ASN A 393 -11.61 30.86 -7.32
CA ASN A 393 -12.77 30.31 -6.61
C ASN A 393 -13.04 28.82 -6.90
N LEU A 394 -12.00 28.05 -7.22
CA LEU A 394 -12.06 26.59 -7.26
C LEU A 394 -11.72 26.03 -5.88
N MET A 395 -12.68 26.02 -4.96
CA MET A 395 -12.77 25.12 -3.79
C MET A 395 -11.50 24.86 -2.93
N TYR A 396 -10.54 25.79 -2.85
CA TYR A 396 -9.32 25.59 -2.04
C TYR A 396 -9.43 26.06 -0.57
N GLU A 397 -10.48 26.81 -0.20
CA GLU A 397 -10.67 27.26 1.20
C GLU A 397 -10.83 26.11 2.20
N LYS A 398 -11.24 24.92 1.74
CA LYS A 398 -11.41 23.74 2.61
C LYS A 398 -10.11 22.95 2.85
N PHE A 399 -9.03 23.25 2.12
CA PHE A 399 -7.79 22.46 2.18
C PHE A 399 -6.77 22.99 3.20
N TRP A 400 -6.89 24.26 3.62
CA TRP A 400 -5.87 24.94 4.44
C TRP A 400 -6.39 25.55 5.76
N CYS A 401 -7.65 25.35 6.13
CA CYS A 401 -8.13 25.77 7.45
C CYS A 401 -7.90 24.66 8.49
N ALA A 402 -6.90 24.89 9.34
CA ALA A 402 -6.61 24.14 10.57
C ALA A 402 -7.62 24.44 11.70
#